data_AF-A0A662R441-F1
#
_entry.id   AF-A0A662R441-F1
#
_cell.length_a   1.000
_cell.length_b   1.000
_cell.length_c   1.000
_cell.angle_alpha   90.00
_cell.angle_beta   90.00
_cell.angle_gamma   90.00
#
_symmetry.space_group_name_H-M   'P 1'
#
loop_
_entity.id
_entity.type
_entity.pdbx_description
1 polymer ?
#
loop_
_entity_poly.entity_id
_entity_poly.type
_entity_poly.pdbx_seq_one_letter_code
_entity_poly.pdbx_strand_id
1 'polypeptide(L)' 'MEATITMDKSGRIVLPMRVRKKFKTSRFGLKVLENKIELVPVKSLEALFGSFPDLDIKRIRREHEDEIKNERF' A
#
# COMPACT_ATOMS: atom_id res chain seq x y z
N MET A 1 -23.13 1.11 5.37
CA MET A 1 -23.17 1.90 4.12
C MET A 1 -23.32 0.91 3.00
N GLU A 2 -24.34 1.10 2.17
CA GLU A 2 -24.61 0.28 1.00
C GLU A 2 -24.47 1.16 -0.23
N ALA A 3 -23.70 0.72 -1.20
CA ALA A 3 -23.48 1.42 -2.45
C ALA A 3 -23.27 0.38 -3.55
N THR A 4 -24.09 0.45 -4.60
CA THR A 4 -23.94 -0.39 -5.78
C THR A 4 -22.87 0.20 -6.68
N ILE A 5 -21.92 -0.64 -7.09
CA ILE A 5 -20.86 -0.29 -8.03
C ILE A 5 -20.86 -1.30 -9.17
N THR A 6 -20.52 -0.84 -10.37
CA THR A 6 -20.49 -1.67 -11.56
C THR A 6 -19.06 -1.83 -12.03
N MET A 7 -18.76 -3.02 -12.55
CA MET A 7 -17.48 -3.30 -13.18
C MET A 7 -17.50 -2.83 -14.63
N ASP A 8 -16.43 -2.19 -15.09
CA ASP A 8 -16.31 -1.82 -16.49
C ASP A 8 -15.92 -3.02 -17.38
N LYS A 9 -15.89 -2.80 -18.70
CA LYS A 9 -15.55 -3.85 -19.69
C LYS A 9 -14.14 -4.43 -19.53
N SER A 10 -13.26 -3.73 -18.81
CA SER A 10 -11.88 -4.14 -18.55
C SER A 10 -11.73 -4.83 -17.18
N GLY A 11 -12.83 -5.07 -16.47
CA GLY A 11 -12.80 -5.70 -15.16
C GLY A 11 -12.49 -4.75 -13.99
N ARG A 12 -12.49 -3.43 -14.22
CA ARG A 12 -12.13 -2.44 -13.19
C ARG A 12 -13.36 -2.00 -12.41
N ILE A 13 -13.16 -1.77 -11.12
CA ILE A 13 -14.17 -1.24 -10.20
C ILE A 13 -13.66 0.07 -9.62
N VAL A 14 -14.50 1.09 -9.59
CA VAL A 14 -14.18 2.39 -9.00
C VAL A 14 -14.73 2.46 -7.59
N LEU A 15 -13.85 2.58 -6.60
CA LEU A 15 -14.25 2.81 -5.21
C LEU A 15 -14.77 4.24 -5.01
N PRO A 16 -15.97 4.43 -4.42
CA PRO A 16 -16.50 5.74 -4.11
C PRO A 16 -15.52 6.59 -3.27
N MET A 17 -15.52 7.91 -3.49
CA MET A 17 -14.57 8.83 -2.84
C MET A 17 -14.55 8.70 -1.31
N ARG A 18 -15.71 8.43 -0.69
CA ARG A 18 -15.81 8.22 0.77
C ARG A 18 -15.01 7.00 1.24
N VAL A 19 -15.05 5.90 0.49
CA VAL A 19 -14.27 4.68 0.79
C VAL A 19 -12.78 4.95 0.59
N ARG A 20 -12.40 5.61 -0.51
CA ARG A 20 -11.00 5.98 -0.78
C ARG A 20 -10.40 6.89 0.29
N LYS A 21 -11.17 7.83 0.85
CA LYS A 21 -10.70 8.70 1.95
C LYS A 21 -10.48 7.93 3.26
N LYS A 22 -11.24 6.85 3.49
CA LYS A 22 -11.12 6.01 4.69
C LYS A 22 -9.82 5.21 4.69
N PHE A 23 -9.44 4.68 3.53
CA PHE A 23 -8.24 3.86 3.37
C PHE A 23 -7.21 4.68 2.59
N LYS A 24 -6.26 5.31 3.29
CA LYS A 24 -5.18 6.16 2.73
C LYS A 24 -4.13 5.34 1.94
N THR A 25 -4.57 4.45 1.06
CA THR A 25 -3.71 3.62 0.21
C THR A 25 -4.38 3.41 -1.16
N SER A 26 -3.56 3.26 -2.18
CA SER A 26 -3.96 2.84 -3.52
C SER A 26 -3.73 1.35 -3.78
N ARG A 27 -3.10 0.63 -2.84
CA ARG A 27 -2.78 -0.80 -2.95
C ARG A 27 -3.65 -1.63 -2.04
N PHE A 28 -4.28 -2.67 -2.60
CA PHE A 28 -5.13 -3.60 -1.87
C PHE A 28 -4.80 -5.03 -2.27
N GLY A 29 -4.77 -5.93 -1.29
CA GLY A 29 -4.82 -7.36 -1.54
C GLY A 29 -6.27 -7.77 -1.81
N LEU A 30 -6.48 -8.56 -2.86
CA LEU A 30 -7.77 -9.15 -3.18
C LEU A 30 -7.84 -10.56 -2.60
N LYS A 31 -8.85 -10.85 -1.78
CA LYS A 31 -9.17 -12.21 -1.32
C LYS A 31 -10.52 -12.63 -1.85
N VAL A 32 -10.60 -13.86 -2.36
CA VAL A 32 -11.86 -14.48 -2.76
C VAL A 32 -12.29 -15.45 -1.66
N LEU A 33 -13.52 -15.30 -1.20
CA LEU A 33 -14.19 -16.16 -0.23
C LEU A 33 -15.46 -16.71 -0.90
N GLU A 34 -16.10 -17.73 -0.32
CA GLU A 34 -17.23 -18.45 -0.94
C GLU A 34 -18.29 -17.53 -1.56
N ASN A 35 -18.68 -16.44 -0.88
CA ASN A 35 -19.77 -15.55 -1.30
C ASN A 35 -19.38 -14.08 -1.43
N LYS A 36 -18.09 -13.74 -1.34
CA LYS A 36 -17.65 -12.34 -1.35
C LYS A 36 -16.19 -12.19 -1.76
N ILE A 37 -15.86 -10.99 -2.22
CA ILE A 37 -14.49 -10.51 -2.33
C ILE A 37 -14.17 -9.58 -1.15
N GLU A 38 -12.94 -9.65 -0.65
CA GLU A 38 -12.42 -8.71 0.32
C GLU A 38 -11.24 -7.95 -0.26
N LEU A 39 -11.26 -6.62 -0.09
CA LEU A 39 -10.15 -5.74 -0.41
C LEU A 39 -9.46 -5.34 0.89
N VAL A 40 -8.26 -5.85 1.12
CA VAL A 40 -7.47 -5.56 2.32
C VAL A 40 -6.45 -4.48 2.00
N PRO A 41 -6.46 -3.30 2.65
CA PRO A 41 -5.50 -2.25 2.39
C PRO A 41 -4.08 -2.75 2.69
N VAL A 42 -3.20 -2.66 1.70
CA VAL A 42 -1.77 -2.93 1.91
C VAL A 42 -1.18 -1.64 2.49
N LYS A 43 -0.72 -1.72 3.75
CA LYS A 43 0.06 -0.64 4.35
C LYS A 43 1.33 -0.49 3.54
N SER A 44 1.62 0.73 3.11
CA SER A 44 2.92 1.01 2.52
C SER A 44 3.98 0.93 3.62
N LEU A 45 5.24 0.64 3.25
CA LEU A 45 6.36 0.60 4.20
C LEU A 45 6.42 1.91 5.01
N GLU A 46 6.17 3.04 4.37
CA GLU A 46 6.12 4.37 4.98
C GLU A 46 5.06 4.47 6.09
N ALA A 47 3.94 3.74 5.98
CA ALA A 47 2.91 3.68 7.01
C ALA A 47 3.30 2.78 8.21
N LEU A 48 4.29 1.90 8.07
CA LEU A 48 4.89 1.17 9.18
C LEU A 48 5.94 2.04 9.90
N PHE A 49 6.74 2.79 9.13
CA PHE A 49 7.79 3.68 9.63
C PHE A 49 7.27 4.97 10.29
N GLY A 50 6.01 5.36 10.07
CA GLY A 50 5.36 6.43 10.85
C GLY A 50 5.26 6.16 12.36
N SER A 51 5.61 4.96 12.83
CA SER A 51 5.75 4.61 14.25
C SER A 51 7.15 4.90 14.81
N PHE A 52 8.12 5.26 13.97
CA PHE A 52 9.48 5.63 14.33
C PHE A 52 9.80 7.02 13.78
N PRO A 53 9.41 8.09 14.50
CA PRO A 53 9.55 9.48 14.02
C PRO A 53 11.00 9.89 13.70
N ASP A 54 12.00 9.17 14.21
CA ASP A 54 13.41 9.48 14.06
C ASP A 54 14.13 8.64 12.97
N LEU A 55 13.42 7.77 12.25
CA LEU A 55 14.04 6.94 11.21
C LEU A 55 14.17 7.71 9.88
N ASP A 56 15.34 8.28 9.62
CA ASP A 56 15.67 8.86 8.31
C ASP A 56 15.98 7.75 7.28
N ILE A 57 14.94 7.31 6.58
CA ILE A 57 15.02 6.24 5.55
C ILE A 57 15.99 6.61 4.43
N LYS A 58 16.10 7.90 4.07
CA LYS A 58 17.02 8.32 3.00
C LYS A 58 18.46 8.14 3.45
N ARG A 59 18.75 8.44 4.72
CA ARG A 59 20.05 8.22 5.32
C ARG A 59 20.40 6.74 5.39
N ILE A 60 19.51 5.90 5.93
CA ILE A 60 19.74 4.45 6.05
C ILE A 60 20.02 3.82 4.68
N ARG A 61 19.24 4.21 3.66
CA ARG A 61 19.43 3.70 2.30
C ARG A 61 20.77 4.12 1.70
N ARG A 62 21.23 5.34 1.98
CA ARG A 62 22.53 5.84 1.52
C ARG A 62 23.68 5.10 2.21
N GLU A 63 23.60 4.96 3.54
CA GLU A 63 24.61 4.23 4.33
C GLU A 63 24.77 2.80 3.81
N HIS A 64 23.67 2.10 3.53
CA HIS A 64 23.73 0.74 2.97
C HIS A 64 24.31 0.68 1.54
N GLU A 65 23.97 1.63 0.68
CA GLU A 65 24.55 1.71 -0.68
C GLU A 65 26.06 2.00 -0.65
N ASP A 66 26.53 2.77 0.34
CA ASP A 66 27.95 3.08 0.54
C ASP A 66 28.71 1.88 1.15
N GLU A 67 28.11 1.14 2.09
CA GLU A 67 28.64 -0.13 2.60
C GLU A 67 28.86 -1.16 1.48
N ILE A 68 27.84 -1.39 0.63
CA ILE A 68 27.94 -2.32 -0.52
C ILE A 68 29.07 -1.92 -1.48
N LYS A 69 29.30 -0.63 -1.68
CA LYS A 69 30.40 -0.16 -2.54
C LYS A 69 31.75 -0.39 -1.89
N ASN A 70 31.87 -0.18 -0.59
CA ASN A 70 33.12 -0.34 0.15
C ASN A 70 33.52 -1.82 0.34
N GLU A 71 32.55 -2.75 0.36
CA GLU A 71 32.82 -4.20 0.36
C GLU A 71 33.26 -4.76 -1.01
N ARG A 72 33.14 -3.97 -2.09
CA ARG A 72 33.54 -4.36 -3.45
C ARG A 72 34.95 -3.92 -3.84
N PHE A 73 35.74 -3.41 -2.88
CA PHE A 73 37.16 -3.07 -3.05
C PHE A 73 38.06 -3.99 -2.23
#